data_AF-A0A486NEK0-F1
#
_entry.id   AF-A0A486NEK0-F1
#
_cell.length_a   1.000
_cell.length_b   1.000
_cell.length_c   1.000
_cell.angle_alpha   90.00
_cell.angle_beta   90.00
_cell.angle_gamma   90.00
#
_symmetry.space_group_name_H-M   'P 1'
#
loop_
_entity.id
_entity.type
_entity.pdbx_description
1 polymer ?
#
loop_
_entity_poly.entity_id
_entity_poly.type
_entity_poly.pdbx_seq_one_letter_code
_entity_poly.pdbx_strand_id
1 'polypeptide(L)'
;MKENELRDLVCERMDVFGEDLILLDKEKYMPNKLGTKSFIDIYAKDKQNNHVLIELKRSNQAARQALHEVMKYAEGVKSYFGANDDEIRIIIASTEWSELLVPFSSLVHSIQFPLKGVDIKLDGRDISVETIQPLKYNKGRFISPAYDVFWYKDEINLNEGGHR
;
A
#
# COMPACT_ATOMS: atom_id res chain seq x y z
N MET A 1 -2.84 25.22 -4.18
CA MET A 1 -1.67 24.66 -3.48
C MET A 1 -1.04 23.60 -4.40
N LYS A 2 0.26 23.33 -4.31
CA LYS A 2 0.97 22.28 -5.08
C LYS A 2 1.28 21.06 -4.22
N GLU A 3 1.88 20.01 -4.78
CA GLU A 3 2.22 18.78 -4.02
C GLU A 3 3.36 19.02 -3.01
N ASN A 4 4.37 19.81 -3.38
CA ASN A 4 5.43 20.23 -2.46
C ASN A 4 4.91 21.08 -1.29
N GLU A 5 4.02 22.03 -1.55
CA GLU A 5 3.37 22.82 -0.50
C GLU A 5 2.50 21.96 0.42
N LEU A 6 1.80 20.96 -0.13
CA LEU A 6 1.06 19.99 0.66
C LEU A 6 2.01 19.18 1.55
N ARG A 7 3.15 18.73 1.03
CA ARG A 7 4.17 18.01 1.80
C ARG A 7 4.70 18.82 2.95
N ASP A 8 5.09 20.07 2.70
CA ASP A 8 5.58 20.96 3.76
C ASP A 8 4.51 21.16 4.84
N LEU A 9 3.24 21.36 4.45
CA LEU A 9 2.13 21.51 5.39
C LEU A 9 1.86 20.23 6.21
N VAL A 10 1.94 19.05 5.58
CA VAL A 10 1.80 17.75 6.26
C VAL A 10 2.96 17.52 7.24
N CYS A 11 4.20 17.87 6.87
CA CYS A 11 5.37 17.77 7.76
C CYS A 11 5.23 18.67 9.00
N GLU A 12 4.61 19.85 8.88
CA GLU A 12 4.32 20.73 10.01
C GLU A 12 3.23 20.18 10.94
N ARG A 13 2.37 19.31 10.41
CA ARG A 13 1.18 18.78 11.08
C ARG A 13 1.17 17.26 11.16
N MET A 14 2.31 16.64 11.44
CA MET A 14 2.42 15.17 11.56
C MET A 14 1.48 14.59 12.65
N ASP A 15 1.05 15.40 13.60
CA ASP A 15 0.06 15.08 14.63
C ASP A 15 -1.27 14.57 14.05
N VAL A 16 -1.64 15.01 12.85
CA VAL A 16 -2.94 14.66 12.24
C VAL A 16 -3.07 13.17 11.97
N PHE A 17 -1.96 12.45 11.75
CA PHE A 17 -2.01 11.01 11.51
C PHE A 17 -2.38 10.18 12.76
N GLY A 18 -2.50 10.82 13.94
CA GLY A 18 -2.91 10.19 15.20
C GLY A 18 -1.88 9.22 15.79
N GLU A 19 -0.71 9.15 15.17
CA GLU A 19 0.44 8.37 15.60
C GLU A 19 1.49 9.38 16.09
N ASP A 20 2.22 9.06 17.17
CA ASP A 20 3.36 9.85 17.64
C ASP A 20 4.51 9.70 16.64
N LEU A 21 4.35 10.30 15.46
CA LEU A 21 5.29 10.24 14.35
C LEU A 21 6.37 11.30 14.53
N ILE A 22 7.61 10.84 14.55
CA ILE A 22 8.78 11.71 14.57
C ILE A 22 9.26 11.85 13.14
N LEU A 23 9.06 13.03 12.56
CA LEU A 23 9.59 13.39 11.24
C LEU A 23 11.12 13.31 11.25
N LEU A 24 11.70 12.56 10.31
CA LEU A 24 13.15 12.42 10.17
C LEU A 24 13.68 13.08 8.91
N ASP A 25 12.97 12.98 7.79
CA ASP A 25 13.41 13.53 6.52
C ASP A 25 12.23 13.81 5.58
N LYS A 26 12.41 14.76 4.67
CA LYS A 26 11.48 15.04 3.58
C LYS A 26 12.17 14.83 2.25
N GLU A 27 11.48 14.24 1.28
CA GLU A 27 12.05 13.83 -0.01
C GLU A 27 13.29 12.95 0.19
N LYS A 28 13.16 11.93 1.05
CA LYS A 28 14.26 11.06 1.44
C LYS A 28 14.77 10.30 0.22
N TYR A 29 16.01 10.58 -0.17
CA TYR A 29 16.67 9.83 -1.23
C TYR A 29 16.93 8.38 -0.81
N MET A 30 16.48 7.44 -1.63
CA MET A 30 16.74 6.02 -1.50
C MET A 30 17.66 5.56 -2.65
N PRO A 31 18.95 5.32 -2.36
CA PRO A 31 19.85 4.75 -3.36
C PRO A 31 19.45 3.31 -3.64
N ASN A 32 19.00 3.04 -4.86
CA ASN A 32 18.70 1.68 -5.28
C ASN A 32 19.93 1.03 -5.92
N LYS A 33 20.30 -0.18 -5.47
CA LYS A 33 21.35 -0.99 -6.09
C LYS A 33 20.93 -1.57 -7.46
N LEU A 34 19.62 -1.62 -7.75
CA LEU A 34 19.04 -2.33 -8.90
C LEU A 34 18.47 -1.42 -10.01
N GLY A 35 18.78 -0.12 -10.00
CA GLY A 35 18.71 0.69 -11.24
C GLY A 35 18.03 2.06 -11.15
N THR A 36 16.89 2.23 -10.46
CA THR A 36 16.18 3.51 -10.43
C THR A 36 16.30 4.22 -9.09
N LYS A 37 16.75 5.48 -9.14
CA LYS A 37 16.70 6.41 -8.01
C LYS A 37 15.24 6.57 -7.55
N SER A 38 14.98 6.36 -6.27
CA SER A 38 13.68 6.62 -5.67
C SER A 38 13.79 7.65 -4.56
N PHE A 39 12.68 8.33 -4.33
CA PHE A 39 12.51 9.28 -3.23
C PHE A 39 11.27 8.86 -2.46
N ILE A 40 11.31 9.03 -1.15
CA ILE A 40 10.14 8.89 -0.28
C ILE A 40 9.70 10.30 0.08
N ASP A 41 8.43 10.64 -0.14
CA ASP A 41 7.95 12.00 0.12
C ASP A 41 8.21 12.45 1.56
N ILE A 42 7.83 11.62 2.54
CA ILE A 42 8.10 11.88 3.95
C ILE A 42 8.57 10.59 4.63
N TYR A 43 9.65 10.69 5.40
CA TYR A 43 10.18 9.61 6.21
C TYR A 43 10.11 9.98 7.70
N ALA A 44 9.53 9.09 8.48
CA ALA A 44 9.34 9.24 9.92
C ALA A 44 9.61 7.93 10.68
N LYS A 45 9.59 8.02 12.01
CA LYS A 45 9.55 6.87 12.93
C LYS A 45 8.30 6.96 13.80
N ASP A 46 7.67 5.82 14.08
CA ASP A 46 6.64 5.76 15.12
C ASP A 46 7.24 5.54 16.51
N LYS A 47 6.39 5.51 17.54
CA LYS A 47 6.79 5.28 18.94
C LYS A 47 7.43 3.92 19.22
N GLN A 48 7.23 2.92 18.34
CA GLN A 48 7.89 1.62 18.43
C GLN A 48 9.20 1.59 17.63
N ASN A 49 9.64 2.74 17.10
CA ASN A 49 10.79 2.87 16.25
C ASN A 49 10.66 2.09 14.92
N ASN A 50 9.44 1.86 14.43
CA ASN A 50 9.22 1.36 13.07
C ASN A 50 9.45 2.48 12.05
N HIS A 51 9.98 2.14 10.87
CA HIS A 51 10.10 3.04 9.73
C HIS A 51 8.72 3.34 9.15
N VAL A 52 8.32 4.61 9.14
CA VAL A 52 7.06 5.06 8.56
C VAL A 52 7.37 5.85 7.29
N LEU A 53 6.92 5.32 6.16
CA LEU A 53 7.10 5.91 4.84
C LEU A 53 5.76 6.46 4.37
N ILE A 54 5.68 7.76 4.12
CA ILE A 54 4.44 8.40 3.69
C ILE A 54 4.63 8.89 2.27
N GLU A 55 3.79 8.39 1.38
CA GLU A 55 3.70 8.79 -0.02
C GLU A 55 2.51 9.74 -0.18
N LEU A 56 2.75 10.96 -0.67
CA LEU A 56 1.74 12.00 -0.79
C LEU A 56 1.27 12.14 -2.22
N LYS A 57 -0.04 12.29 -2.41
CA LYS A 57 -0.63 12.56 -3.73
C LYS A 57 -1.71 13.61 -3.70
N ARG A 58 -1.69 14.48 -4.71
CA ARG A 58 -2.67 15.56 -4.87
C ARG A 58 -3.65 15.36 -6.03
N SER A 59 -3.38 14.40 -6.91
CA SER A 59 -4.19 14.22 -8.13
C SER A 59 -4.42 12.75 -8.47
N ASN A 60 -5.54 12.49 -9.16
CA ASN A 60 -5.89 11.15 -9.65
C ASN A 60 -4.86 10.56 -10.62
N GLN A 61 -4.15 11.39 -11.39
CA GLN A 61 -3.09 10.90 -12.29
C GLN A 61 -1.86 10.44 -11.50
N ALA A 62 -1.51 11.14 -10.42
CA ALA A 62 -0.37 10.79 -9.56
C ALA A 62 -0.67 9.57 -8.67
N ALA A 63 -1.94 9.32 -8.38
CA ALA A 63 -2.41 8.18 -7.58
C ALA A 63 -1.94 6.81 -8.11
N ARG A 64 -2.02 6.56 -9.42
CA ARG A 64 -1.48 5.32 -10.01
C ARG A 64 0.03 5.18 -9.79
N GLN A 65 0.76 6.28 -9.84
CA GLN A 65 2.20 6.30 -9.59
C GLN A 65 2.52 5.92 -8.14
N ALA A 66 1.72 6.36 -7.15
CA ALA A 66 1.93 6.04 -5.74
C ALA A 66 2.02 4.54 -5.47
N LEU A 67 1.17 3.73 -6.11
CA LEU A 67 1.20 2.28 -5.91
C LEU A 67 2.48 1.66 -6.47
N HIS A 68 2.96 2.16 -7.60
CA HIS A 68 4.25 1.74 -8.15
C HIS A 68 5.42 2.16 -7.26
N GLU A 69 5.37 3.36 -6.67
CA GLU A 69 6.37 3.82 -5.69
C GLU A 69 6.37 2.91 -4.44
N VAL A 70 5.19 2.63 -3.87
CA VAL A 70 5.04 1.72 -2.72
C VAL A 70 5.57 0.32 -3.03
N MET A 71 5.32 -0.21 -4.22
CA MET A 71 5.87 -1.50 -4.64
C MET A 71 7.39 -1.49 -4.77
N LYS A 72 8.00 -0.38 -5.18
CA LYS A 72 9.47 -0.26 -5.21
C LYS A 72 10.08 -0.27 -3.81
N TYR A 73 9.35 0.20 -2.81
CA TYR A 73 9.83 0.21 -1.42
C TYR A 73 9.95 -1.18 -0.81
N ALA A 74 9.13 -2.13 -1.26
CA ALA A 74 9.10 -3.49 -0.71
C ALA A 74 10.48 -4.15 -0.61
N GLU A 75 11.33 -3.97 -1.64
CA GLU A 75 12.67 -4.57 -1.65
C GLU A 75 13.77 -3.57 -1.27
N GLY A 76 13.66 -2.30 -1.68
CA GLY A 76 14.70 -1.31 -1.49
C GLY A 76 14.85 -0.82 -0.04
N VAL A 77 13.73 -0.69 0.67
CA VAL A 77 13.69 -0.10 2.02
C VAL A 77 14.28 -1.08 3.04
N LYS A 78 13.96 -2.37 2.93
CA LYS A 78 14.53 -3.41 3.80
C LYS A 78 16.05 -3.42 3.73
N SER A 79 16.60 -3.44 2.52
CA SER A 79 18.05 -3.44 2.32
C SER A 79 18.71 -2.13 2.75
N TYR A 80 18.05 -0.98 2.56
CA TYR A 80 18.63 0.32 2.90
C TYR A 80 18.65 0.57 4.40
N PHE A 81 17.54 0.28 5.08
CA PHE A 81 17.41 0.51 6.52
C PHE A 81 17.86 -0.69 7.38
N GLY A 82 18.08 -1.86 6.78
CA GLY A 82 18.39 -3.08 7.53
C GLY A 82 17.21 -3.56 8.38
N ALA A 83 15.99 -3.34 7.90
CA ALA A 83 14.75 -3.55 8.64
C ALA A 83 13.97 -4.77 8.13
N ASN A 84 13.21 -5.40 9.03
CA ASN A 84 12.28 -6.47 8.73
C ASN A 84 10.91 -5.93 8.25
N ASP A 85 10.06 -6.81 7.73
CA ASP A 85 8.74 -6.43 7.21
C ASP A 85 7.84 -5.81 8.28
N ASP A 86 7.93 -6.33 9.50
CA ASP A 86 7.19 -5.86 10.67
C ASP A 86 7.75 -4.56 11.27
N GLU A 87 8.90 -4.08 10.80
CA GLU A 87 9.52 -2.82 11.20
C GLU A 87 9.27 -1.69 10.19
N ILE A 88 8.52 -1.96 9.10
CA ILE A 88 8.19 -0.98 8.06
C ILE A 88 6.68 -0.76 8.03
N ARG A 89 6.27 0.49 7.91
CA ARG A 89 4.87 0.94 7.75
C ARG A 89 4.82 1.88 6.57
N ILE A 90 3.79 1.71 5.73
CA ILE A 90 3.59 2.57 4.57
C ILE A 90 2.24 3.27 4.71
N ILE A 91 2.23 4.57 4.45
CA ILE A 91 1.02 5.39 4.41
C ILE A 91 0.91 5.98 3.01
N ILE A 92 -0.19 5.71 2.31
CA ILE A 92 -0.58 6.49 1.12
C ILE A 92 -1.53 7.57 1.61
N ALA A 93 -1.10 8.83 1.53
CA ALA A 93 -1.89 9.97 1.94
C ALA A 93 -2.26 10.80 0.70
N SER A 94 -3.56 10.94 0.42
CA SER A 94 -4.05 11.58 -0.79
C SER A 94 -5.24 12.48 -0.50
N THR A 95 -5.36 13.60 -1.23
CA THR A 95 -6.59 14.42 -1.25
C THR A 95 -7.65 13.86 -2.20
N GLU A 96 -7.30 12.86 -3.01
CA GLU A 96 -8.13 12.29 -4.07
C GLU A 96 -8.04 10.76 -4.05
N TRP A 97 -9.19 10.09 -3.90
CA TRP A 97 -9.25 8.63 -3.70
C TRP A 97 -10.04 7.86 -4.77
N SER A 98 -10.71 8.55 -5.69
CA SER A 98 -11.62 7.92 -6.66
C SER A 98 -10.91 6.88 -7.55
N GLU A 99 -9.69 7.16 -8.00
CA GLU A 99 -8.86 6.21 -8.77
C GLU A 99 -7.95 5.32 -7.88
N LEU A 100 -7.74 5.68 -6.61
CA LEU A 100 -6.87 4.92 -5.68
C LEU A 100 -7.60 3.78 -4.99
N LEU A 101 -8.87 3.95 -4.65
CA LEU A 101 -9.54 3.09 -3.68
C LEU A 101 -9.48 1.61 -4.08
N VAL A 102 -9.85 1.29 -5.32
CA VAL A 102 -9.84 -0.09 -5.83
C VAL A 102 -8.43 -0.70 -5.83
N PRO A 103 -7.42 -0.09 -6.48
CA PRO A 103 -6.10 -0.69 -6.51
C PRO A 103 -5.36 -0.65 -5.16
N PHE A 104 -5.57 0.36 -4.31
CA PHE A 104 -5.14 0.36 -2.91
C PHE A 104 -5.73 -0.83 -2.16
N SER A 105 -7.03 -1.07 -2.30
CA SER A 105 -7.71 -2.18 -1.61
C SER A 105 -7.12 -3.53 -2.03
N SER A 106 -6.77 -3.70 -3.30
CA SER A 106 -6.06 -4.89 -3.75
C SER A 106 -4.65 -4.98 -3.16
N LEU A 107 -3.92 -3.87 -3.15
CA LEU A 107 -2.51 -3.82 -2.73
C LEU A 107 -2.33 -4.18 -1.26
N VAL A 108 -3.21 -3.68 -0.39
CA VAL A 108 -3.21 -3.99 1.06
C VAL A 108 -3.22 -5.50 1.32
N HIS A 109 -3.84 -6.29 0.43
CA HIS A 109 -3.91 -7.74 0.58
C HIS A 109 -2.75 -8.50 -0.08
N SER A 110 -1.92 -7.84 -0.90
CA SER A 110 -0.84 -8.48 -1.65
C SER A 110 0.57 -8.19 -1.12
N ILE A 111 0.74 -7.11 -0.34
CA ILE A 111 2.05 -6.74 0.19
C ILE A 111 2.29 -7.31 1.58
N GLN A 112 3.56 -7.42 1.98
CA GLN A 112 3.97 -7.97 3.28
C GLN A 112 4.00 -6.91 4.40
N PHE A 113 4.06 -5.63 4.04
CA PHE A 113 4.12 -4.53 5.00
C PHE A 113 2.73 -4.02 5.34
N PRO A 114 2.48 -3.55 6.58
CA PRO A 114 1.29 -2.79 6.87
C PRO A 114 1.21 -1.53 6.00
N LEU A 115 0.12 -1.46 5.22
CA LEU A 115 -0.21 -0.31 4.37
C LEU A 115 -1.52 0.32 4.84
N LYS A 116 -1.45 1.62 5.14
CA LYS A 116 -2.58 2.47 5.54
C LYS A 116 -2.90 3.46 4.44
N GLY A 117 -4.18 3.66 4.19
CA GLY A 117 -4.69 4.70 3.30
C GLY A 117 -5.25 5.86 4.12
N VAL A 118 -4.91 7.08 3.75
CA VAL A 118 -5.36 8.29 4.43
C VAL A 118 -5.90 9.32 3.42
N ASP A 119 -7.11 9.78 3.65
CA ASP A 119 -7.73 10.89 2.93
C ASP A 119 -7.41 12.20 3.62
N ILE A 120 -6.77 13.12 2.89
CA ILE A 120 -6.40 14.44 3.40
C ILE A 120 -7.50 15.42 3.01
N LYS A 121 -8.15 16.01 4.01
CA LYS A 121 -9.07 17.13 3.83
C LYS A 121 -8.33 18.44 4.11
N LEU A 122 -8.51 19.39 3.19
CA LEU A 122 -7.88 20.71 3.26
C LEU A 122 -8.95 21.76 3.49
N ASP A 123 -8.79 22.57 4.53
CA ASP A 123 -9.54 23.80 4.76
C ASP A 123 -8.55 24.98 4.91
N GLY A 124 -8.23 25.61 3.77
CA GLY A 124 -7.16 26.61 3.72
C GLY A 124 -5.78 26.03 4.05
N ARG A 125 -5.27 26.31 5.25
CA ARG A 125 -4.02 25.74 5.80
C ARG A 125 -4.28 24.66 6.86
N ASP A 126 -5.51 24.50 7.32
CA ASP A 126 -5.82 23.41 8.22
C ASP A 126 -5.92 22.10 7.45
N ILE A 127 -5.32 21.07 8.02
CA ILE A 127 -5.37 19.70 7.54
C ILE A 127 -6.13 18.87 8.56
N SER A 128 -7.09 18.08 8.07
CA SER A 128 -7.59 16.91 8.78
C SER A 128 -7.45 15.67 7.92
N VAL A 129 -7.44 14.51 8.56
CA VAL A 129 -7.26 13.25 7.86
C VAL A 129 -8.28 12.21 8.29
N GLU A 130 -8.69 11.39 7.34
CA GLU A 130 -9.58 10.25 7.57
C GLU A 130 -8.93 8.96 7.08
N THR A 131 -9.02 7.88 7.86
CA THR A 131 -8.47 6.59 7.43
C THR A 131 -9.39 5.95 6.39
N ILE A 132 -8.83 5.61 5.23
CA ILE A 132 -9.53 4.90 4.19
C ILE A 132 -9.66 3.42 4.56
N GLN A 133 -10.90 2.94 4.51
CA GLN A 133 -11.19 1.52 4.67
C GLN A 133 -11.04 0.81 3.32
N PRO A 134 -10.17 -0.22 3.22
CA PRO A 134 -10.08 -1.04 2.02
C PRO A 134 -11.44 -1.66 1.69
N LEU A 135 -11.77 -1.70 0.39
CA LEU A 135 -12.90 -2.48 -0.10
C LEU A 135 -12.68 -3.95 0.23
N LYS A 136 -13.79 -4.66 0.50
CA LYS A 136 -13.76 -6.12 0.70
C LYS A 136 -13.19 -6.77 -0.55
N TYR A 137 -11.98 -7.30 -0.43
CA TYR A 137 -11.32 -8.00 -1.51
C TYR A 137 -11.90 -9.40 -1.63
N ASN A 138 -12.52 -9.70 -2.77
CA ASN A 138 -12.87 -11.07 -3.13
C ASN A 138 -11.68 -11.65 -3.91
N LYS A 139 -11.03 -12.71 -3.40
CA LYS A 139 -9.83 -13.36 -3.99
C LYS A 139 -10.07 -13.99 -5.38
N GLY A 140 -11.13 -13.60 -6.08
CA GLY A 140 -11.59 -14.25 -7.29
C GLY A 140 -12.24 -15.59 -6.99
N ARG A 141 -12.25 -16.49 -7.98
CA ARG A 141 -12.90 -17.80 -7.84
C ARG A 141 -12.11 -18.67 -6.87
N PHE A 142 -12.85 -19.29 -5.94
CA PHE A 142 -12.34 -20.32 -5.03
C PHE A 142 -12.09 -21.68 -5.72
N ILE A 143 -12.38 -21.77 -7.01
CA ILE A 143 -12.41 -23.01 -7.79
C ILE A 143 -11.61 -22.81 -9.09
N SER A 144 -10.73 -23.77 -9.38
CA SER A 144 -9.90 -23.81 -10.60
C SER A 144 -10.78 -23.74 -11.86
N PRO A 145 -10.35 -23.06 -12.94
CA PRO A 145 -11.05 -23.11 -14.23
C PRO A 145 -10.96 -24.48 -14.92
N ALA A 146 -10.09 -25.37 -14.44
CA ALA A 146 -9.99 -26.74 -14.92
C ALA A 146 -10.83 -27.67 -14.03
N TYR A 147 -11.80 -28.33 -14.63
CA TYR A 147 -12.64 -29.34 -14.01
C TYR A 147 -12.59 -30.61 -14.85
N ASP A 148 -12.35 -31.73 -14.20
CA ASP A 148 -12.59 -33.04 -14.78
C ASP A 148 -13.97 -33.50 -14.33
N VAL A 149 -14.87 -33.69 -15.30
CA VAL A 149 -16.20 -34.28 -15.05
C VAL A 149 -16.13 -35.73 -15.50
N PHE A 150 -16.24 -36.65 -14.55
CA PHE A 150 -16.30 -38.08 -14.84
C PHE A 150 -17.75 -38.53 -14.87
N TRP A 151 -18.18 -39.04 -16.02
CA TRP A 151 -19.51 -39.64 -16.19
C TRP A 151 -19.43 -41.15 -15.99
N TYR A 152 -20.13 -41.66 -14.99
CA TYR A 152 -20.21 -43.09 -14.70
C TYR A 152 -21.56 -43.65 -15.16
N LYS A 153 -21.55 -44.85 -15.73
CA LYS A 153 -22.77 -45.51 -16.23
C LYS A 153 -23.57 -46.20 -15.12
N ASP A 154 -22.90 -46.57 -14.04
CA ASP A 154 -23.46 -47.26 -12.87
C ASP A 154 -22.57 -47.05 -11.64
N GLU A 155 -23.08 -47.41 -10.45
CA GLU A 155 -22.37 -47.29 -9.17
C GLU A 155 -21.10 -48.15 -9.08
N ILE A 156 -21.03 -49.25 -9.84
CA ILE A 156 -19.86 -50.14 -9.83
C ILE A 156 -18.67 -49.40 -10.45
N ASN A 157 -18.87 -48.75 -11.60
CA ASN A 157 -17.85 -47.95 -12.28
C ASN A 157 -17.41 -46.72 -11.48
N LEU A 158 -18.30 -46.14 -10.66
CA LEU A 158 -17.95 -45.05 -9.73
C LEU A 158 -16.98 -45.55 -8.64
N ASN A 159 -17.28 -46.71 -8.06
CA ASN A 159 -16.51 -47.27 -6.94
C ASN A 159 -15.15 -47.84 -7.34
N GLU A 160 -14.99 -48.28 -8.60
CA GLU A 160 -13.71 -48.76 -9.14
C GLU A 160 -12.78 -47.64 -9.60
N GLY A 161 -13.23 -46.38 -9.63
CA GLY A 161 -12.39 -45.24 -9.97
C GLY A 161 -11.85 -45.31 -11.40
N GLY A 162 -12.75 -45.39 -12.39
CA GLY A 162 -12.51 -45.21 -13.83
C GLY A 162 -11.04 -45.35 -14.28
N HIS A 163 -10.58 -46.58 -14.46
CA HIS A 163 -9.31 -46.84 -15.14
C HIS A 163 -9.39 -46.32 -16.59
N ARG A 164 -8.38 -45.53 -16.98
CA ARG A 164 -8.20 -45.01 -18.35
C ARG A 164 -8.10 -46.12 -19.39
#